data_AF-I7GND9-F1
#
_entry.id   AF-I7GND9-F1
#
_cell.length_a   1.000
_cell.length_b   1.000
_cell.length_c   1.000
_cell.angle_alpha   90.00
_cell.angle_beta   90.00
_cell.angle_gamma   90.00
#
_symmetry.space_group_name_H-M   'P 1'
#
loop_
_entity.id
_entity.type
_entity.pdbx_description
1 polymer ?
#
loop_
_entity_poly.entity_id
_entity_poly.type
_entity_poly.pdbx_seq_one_letter_code
_entity_poly.pdbx_strand_id
1 'polypeptide(L)'
;MLRSVWNFLKRHKKKCIFLGTVLGGVYILGKYGQKKIREIQEREAAEYIAQARRQYHFESNQRTCNMTVLSMLPTLREALMQQLNSESLTALLKNRPSNKLEIWEDLKIISFTRSIVAVYSTCMLVVLLRVQLNIIGGYIYLDNAAVGKNGTTILAPPDVQQQYLSSIQHLLGDGLTELITVT
;
A
#
# COMPACT_ATOMS: atom_id res chain seq x y z
N MET A 1 -2.49 -75.39 -12.39
CA MET A 1 -3.43 -74.35 -11.90
C MET A 1 -3.83 -73.33 -12.97
N LEU A 2 -2.90 -72.82 -13.78
CA LEU A 2 -3.17 -71.82 -14.84
C LEU A 2 -4.19 -72.25 -15.91
N ARG A 3 -4.19 -73.51 -16.36
CA ARG A 3 -5.18 -74.02 -17.34
C ARG A 3 -6.62 -74.06 -16.82
N SER A 4 -6.81 -74.28 -15.51
CA SER A 4 -8.13 -74.31 -14.88
C SER A 4 -8.71 -72.90 -14.75
N VAL A 5 -7.87 -71.94 -14.33
CA VAL A 5 -8.19 -70.50 -14.29
C VAL A 5 -8.53 -69.98 -15.68
N TRP A 6 -7.79 -70.38 -16.71
CA TRP A 6 -8.04 -70.01 -18.11
C TRP A 6 -9.38 -70.54 -18.65
N ASN A 7 -9.72 -71.80 -18.37
CA ASN A 7 -10.99 -72.38 -18.77
C ASN A 7 -12.19 -71.75 -18.04
N PHE A 8 -12.02 -71.37 -16.77
CA PHE A 8 -13.05 -70.67 -15.99
C PHE A 8 -13.28 -69.23 -16.48
N LEU A 9 -12.20 -68.49 -16.76
CA LEU A 9 -12.23 -67.17 -17.38
C LEU A 9 -12.86 -67.20 -18.77
N LYS A 10 -12.59 -68.23 -19.58
CA LYS A 10 -13.19 -68.38 -20.92
C LYS A 10 -14.69 -68.65 -20.84
N ARG A 11 -15.15 -69.42 -19.84
CA ARG A 11 -16.57 -69.76 -19.63
C ARG A 11 -17.38 -68.59 -19.06
N HIS A 12 -16.76 -67.69 -18.27
CA HIS A 12 -17.39 -66.52 -17.68
C HIS A 12 -16.87 -65.17 -18.21
N LYS A 13 -16.30 -65.15 -19.41
CA LYS A 13 -15.59 -64.00 -20.01
C LYS A 13 -16.37 -62.68 -19.94
N LYS A 14 -17.69 -62.71 -20.20
CA LYS A 14 -18.56 -61.52 -20.12
C LYS A 14 -18.71 -60.98 -18.69
N LYS A 15 -18.76 -61.85 -17.67
CA LYS A 15 -18.89 -61.47 -16.26
C LYS A 15 -17.58 -60.89 -15.70
N CYS A 16 -16.44 -61.45 -16.08
CA CYS A 16 -15.12 -60.91 -15.69
C CYS A 16 -14.86 -59.53 -16.31
N ILE A 17 -15.23 -59.33 -17.58
CA ILE A 17 -15.12 -58.02 -18.24
C ILE A 17 -16.00 -56.99 -17.53
N PHE A 18 -17.27 -57.32 -17.25
CA PHE A 18 -18.18 -56.42 -16.54
C PHE A 18 -17.63 -56.02 -15.17
N LEU A 19 -17.17 -56.97 -14.37
CA LEU A 19 -16.60 -56.70 -13.04
C LEU A 19 -15.34 -55.82 -13.10
N GLY A 20 -14.44 -56.12 -14.05
CA GLY A 20 -13.24 -55.31 -14.27
C GLY A 20 -13.56 -53.88 -14.68
N THR A 21 -14.54 -53.68 -15.56
CA THR A 21 -15.01 -52.35 -15.98
C THR A 21 -15.63 -51.58 -14.82
N VAL A 22 -16.44 -52.23 -13.98
CA VAL A 22 -17.06 -51.58 -12.81
C VAL A 22 -16.00 -51.14 -11.81
N LEU A 23 -15.08 -52.05 -11.43
CA LEU A 23 -14.01 -51.73 -10.48
C LEU A 23 -13.05 -50.65 -11.01
N GLY A 24 -12.67 -50.75 -12.29
CA GLY A 24 -11.84 -49.74 -12.95
C GLY A 24 -12.54 -48.37 -13.02
N GLY A 25 -13.84 -48.35 -13.34
CA GLY A 25 -14.65 -47.14 -13.36
C GLY A 25 -14.74 -46.46 -12.00
N VAL A 26 -15.01 -47.22 -10.94
CA VAL A 26 -15.04 -46.70 -9.55
C VAL A 26 -13.68 -46.14 -9.13
N TYR A 27 -12.58 -46.83 -9.46
CA TYR A 27 -11.23 -46.36 -9.14
C TYR A 27 -10.89 -45.03 -9.83
N ILE A 28 -11.17 -44.93 -11.14
CA ILE A 28 -10.91 -43.70 -11.91
C ILE A 28 -11.76 -42.54 -11.38
N LEU A 29 -13.05 -42.76 -11.12
CA LEU A 29 -13.94 -41.74 -10.57
C LEU A 29 -13.51 -41.27 -9.18
N GLY A 30 -13.13 -42.21 -8.29
CA GLY A 30 -12.63 -41.88 -6.96
C GLY A 30 -11.34 -41.06 -7.02
N LYS A 31 -10.38 -41.46 -7.87
CA LYS A 31 -9.13 -40.73 -8.06
C LYS A 31 -9.35 -39.34 -8.66
N TYR A 32 -10.30 -39.21 -9.60
CA TYR A 32 -10.69 -37.92 -10.15
C TYR A 32 -11.34 -37.01 -9.10
N GLY A 33 -12.24 -37.55 -8.26
CA GLY A 33 -12.85 -36.83 -7.15
C GLY A 33 -11.82 -36.32 -6.14
N GLN A 34 -10.89 -37.16 -5.70
CA GLN A 34 -9.80 -36.76 -4.80
C GLN A 34 -8.91 -35.67 -5.41
N LYS A 35 -8.55 -35.82 -6.70
CA LYS A 35 -7.77 -34.80 -7.42
C LYS A 35 -8.54 -33.49 -7.50
N LYS A 36 -9.85 -33.53 -7.76
CA LYS A 36 -10.71 -32.34 -7.89
C LYS A 36 -10.87 -31.61 -6.56
N ILE A 37 -11.09 -32.32 -5.46
CA ILE A 37 -11.20 -31.71 -4.12
C ILE A 37 -9.88 -31.02 -3.75
N ARG A 38 -8.76 -31.70 -3.98
CA ARG A 38 -7.44 -31.14 -3.69
C ARG A 38 -7.14 -29.89 -4.53
N GLU A 39 -7.48 -29.90 -5.81
CA GLU A 39 -7.34 -28.75 -6.71
C GLU A 39 -8.19 -27.55 -6.24
N ILE A 40 -9.42 -27.80 -5.77
CA ILE A 40 -10.29 -26.75 -5.21
C ILE A 40 -9.68 -26.17 -3.92
N GLN A 41 -9.24 -27.02 -2.99
CA GLN A 41 -8.60 -26.59 -1.74
C GLN A 41 -7.32 -25.79 -1.99
N GLU A 42 -6.47 -26.26 -2.92
CA GLU A 42 -5.23 -25.57 -3.29
C GLU A 42 -5.53 -24.19 -3.91
N ARG A 43 -6.59 -24.09 -4.73
CA ARG A 43 -7.02 -22.82 -5.31
C ARG A 43 -7.55 -21.84 -4.25
N GLU A 44 -8.44 -22.30 -3.38
CA GLU A 44 -8.99 -21.46 -2.30
C GLU A 44 -7.87 -21.00 -1.36
N ALA A 45 -6.94 -21.89 -0.99
CA ALA A 45 -5.77 -21.54 -0.19
C ALA A 45 -4.87 -20.52 -0.89
N ALA A 46 -4.65 -20.65 -2.20
CA ALA A 46 -3.85 -19.71 -2.97
C ALA A 46 -4.52 -18.31 -3.06
N GLU A 47 -5.83 -18.26 -3.31
CA GLU A 47 -6.60 -17.01 -3.32
C GLU A 47 -6.59 -16.34 -1.94
N TYR A 48 -6.79 -17.10 -0.87
CA TYR A 48 -6.71 -16.62 0.51
C TYR A 48 -5.33 -16.04 0.84
N ILE A 49 -4.25 -16.76 0.52
CA ILE A 49 -2.87 -16.29 0.75
C ILE A 49 -2.58 -15.02 -0.05
N ALA A 50 -3.04 -14.95 -1.31
CA ALA A 50 -2.85 -13.76 -2.15
C ALA A 50 -3.56 -12.53 -1.56
N GLN A 51 -4.79 -12.71 -1.06
CA GLN A 51 -5.55 -11.64 -0.40
C GLN A 51 -4.91 -11.22 0.92
N ALA A 52 -4.50 -12.18 1.76
CA ALA A 52 -3.81 -11.90 3.02
C ALA A 52 -2.49 -11.12 2.81
N ARG A 53 -1.71 -11.51 1.78
CA ARG A 53 -0.49 -10.80 1.40
C ARG A 53 -0.78 -9.35 0.98
N ARG A 54 -1.80 -9.14 0.14
CA ARG A 54 -2.19 -7.78 -0.30
C ARG A 54 -2.60 -6.92 0.90
N GLN A 55 -3.41 -7.46 1.81
CA GLN A 55 -3.85 -6.75 3.00
C GLN A 55 -2.67 -6.39 3.91
N TYR A 56 -1.75 -7.33 4.15
CA TYR A 56 -0.55 -7.09 4.94
C TYR A 56 0.32 -5.96 4.34
N HIS A 57 0.56 -6.00 3.02
CA HIS A 57 1.30 -4.93 2.35
C HIS A 57 0.59 -3.57 2.47
N PHE A 58 -0.74 -3.54 2.29
CA PHE A 58 -1.52 -2.33 2.45
C PHE A 58 -1.44 -1.76 3.87
N GLU A 59 -1.67 -2.58 4.91
CA GLU A 59 -1.60 -2.15 6.30
C GLU A 59 -0.20 -1.69 6.71
N SER A 60 0.84 -2.37 6.21
CA SER A 60 2.22 -1.93 6.38
C SER A 60 2.43 -0.55 5.73
N ASN A 61 1.93 -0.34 4.51
CA ASN A 61 2.04 0.93 3.81
C ASN A 61 1.32 2.07 4.52
N GLN A 62 0.13 1.81 5.09
CA GLN A 62 -0.60 2.79 5.88
C GLN A 62 0.14 3.17 7.16
N ARG A 63 0.79 2.20 7.83
CA ARG A 63 1.66 2.46 8.98
C ARG A 63 2.88 3.30 8.60
N THR A 64 3.55 2.97 7.51
CA THR A 64 4.65 3.78 6.97
C THR A 64 4.20 5.21 6.72
N CYS A 65 3.04 5.40 6.07
CA CYS A 65 2.50 6.73 5.82
C CYS A 65 2.19 7.51 7.11
N ASN A 66 1.62 6.86 8.13
CA ASN A 66 1.36 7.51 9.41
C ASN A 66 2.68 7.99 10.05
N MET A 67 3.71 7.15 10.02
CA MET A 67 5.03 7.50 10.55
C MET A 67 5.67 8.64 9.76
N THR A 68 5.60 8.61 8.42
CA THR A 68 6.15 9.67 7.56
C THR A 68 5.45 11.00 7.77
N VAL A 69 4.12 11.01 7.93
CA VAL A 69 3.37 12.24 8.28
C VAL A 69 3.91 12.80 9.60
N LEU A 70 3.95 11.96 10.65
CA LEU A 70 4.40 12.39 11.97
C LEU A 70 5.85 12.88 11.98
N SER A 71 6.74 12.31 11.15
CA SER A 71 8.13 12.76 11.05
C SER A 71 8.29 14.06 10.27
N MET A 72 7.40 14.36 9.30
CA MET A 72 7.45 15.58 8.49
C MET A 72 6.71 16.76 9.12
N LEU A 73 5.78 16.50 10.04
CA LEU A 73 5.03 17.54 10.77
C LEU A 73 5.92 18.56 11.50
N PRO A 74 7.00 18.17 12.21
CA PRO A 74 7.92 19.12 12.82
C PRO A 74 8.56 20.07 11.80
N THR A 75 9.00 19.54 10.65
CA THR A 75 9.59 20.35 9.57
C THR A 75 8.59 21.34 9.00
N LEU A 76 7.35 20.92 8.77
CA LEU A 76 6.28 21.81 8.32
C LEU A 76 6.00 22.91 9.36
N ARG A 77 5.91 22.54 10.64
CA ARG A 77 5.68 23.48 11.74
C ARG A 77 6.82 24.50 11.83
N GLU A 78 8.07 24.07 11.75
CA GLU A 78 9.23 24.96 11.80
C GLU A 78 9.24 25.94 10.63
N ALA A 79 8.96 25.47 9.41
CA ALA A 79 8.86 26.33 8.24
C ALA A 79 7.75 27.39 8.39
N LEU A 80 6.58 27.00 8.91
CA LEU A 80 5.48 27.93 9.20
C LEU A 80 5.85 28.95 10.28
N MET A 81 6.50 28.52 11.37
CA MET A 81 6.90 29.42 12.46
C MET A 81 8.00 30.41 12.01
N GLN A 82 8.88 29.98 11.10
CA GLN A 82 9.93 30.84 10.54
C GLN A 82 9.35 31.89 9.58
N GLN A 83 8.47 31.49 8.66
CA GLN A 83 7.89 32.42 7.68
C GLN A 83 6.81 33.33 8.29
N LEU A 84 6.08 32.86 9.30
CA LEU A 84 4.97 33.59 9.96
C LEU A 84 5.26 33.78 11.46
N ASN A 85 6.32 34.53 11.76
CA ASN A 85 6.85 34.71 13.11
C ASN A 85 6.07 35.72 13.96
N SER A 86 4.95 35.27 14.54
CA SER A 86 4.12 36.06 15.48
C SER A 86 4.82 36.38 16.81
N GLU A 87 5.78 35.53 17.21
CA GLU A 87 6.47 35.58 18.49
C GLU A 87 7.39 36.80 18.55
N SER A 88 8.03 37.13 17.41
CA SER A 88 8.86 38.34 17.25
C SER A 88 8.04 39.63 17.43
N LEU A 89 6.86 39.70 16.81
CA LEU A 89 5.96 40.85 16.94
C LEU A 89 5.42 40.98 18.37
N THR A 90 5.07 39.86 18.99
CA THR A 90 4.63 39.83 20.40
C THR A 90 5.74 40.30 21.34
N ALA A 91 7.00 39.94 21.07
CA ALA A 91 8.15 40.43 21.82
C ALA A 91 8.37 41.93 21.64
N LEU A 92 8.23 42.45 20.42
CA LEU A 92 8.28 43.89 20.15
C LEU A 92 7.21 44.63 20.92
N LEU A 93 5.96 44.15 20.94
CA LEU A 93 4.85 44.77 21.68
C LEU A 93 5.11 44.86 23.19
N LYS A 94 5.83 43.89 23.78
CA LYS A 94 6.21 43.92 25.21
C LYS A 94 7.13 45.09 25.56
N ASN A 95 7.96 45.54 24.61
CA ASN A 95 8.90 46.64 24.79
C ASN A 95 8.27 48.04 24.62
N ARG A 96 6.94 48.13 24.48
CA ARG A 96 6.18 49.38 24.30
C ARG A 96 6.74 50.29 23.18
N PRO A 97 6.74 49.81 21.93
CA PRO A 97 7.22 50.57 20.79
C PRO A 97 6.25 51.72 20.47
N SER A 98 6.76 52.76 19.81
CA SER A 98 5.96 53.91 19.37
C SER A 98 4.92 53.53 18.32
N ASN A 99 5.25 52.60 17.41
CA ASN A 99 4.39 52.11 16.33
C ASN A 99 3.51 50.91 16.75
N LYS A 100 2.90 50.98 17.93
CA LYS A 100 2.08 49.88 18.48
C LYS A 100 0.95 49.44 17.55
N LEU A 101 0.25 50.38 16.89
CA LEU A 101 -0.91 50.06 16.06
C LEU A 101 -0.54 49.21 14.83
N GLU A 102 0.55 49.58 14.14
CA GLU A 102 1.07 48.84 12.99
C GLU A 102 1.43 47.40 13.36
N ILE A 103 2.15 47.21 14.47
CA ILE A 103 2.55 45.88 14.94
C ILE A 103 1.34 45.02 15.32
N TRP A 104 0.26 45.60 15.83
CA TRP A 104 -0.98 44.87 16.11
C TRP A 104 -1.72 44.45 14.84
N GLU A 105 -1.72 45.28 13.80
CA GLU A 105 -2.28 44.92 12.50
C GLU A 105 -1.46 43.80 11.84
N ASP A 106 -0.13 43.89 11.84
CA ASP A 106 0.75 42.83 11.35
C ASP A 106 0.55 41.52 12.11
N LEU A 107 0.46 41.59 13.44
CA LEU A 107 0.23 40.41 14.28
C LEU A 107 -1.13 39.76 13.98
N LYS A 108 -2.16 40.56 13.69
CA LYS A 108 -3.48 40.06 13.30
C LYS A 108 -3.39 39.29 11.98
N ILE A 109 -2.82 39.89 10.93
CA ILE A 109 -2.66 39.23 9.62
C ILE A 109 -1.87 37.93 9.77
N ILE A 110 -0.69 37.99 10.39
CA ILE A 110 0.18 36.82 10.56
C ILE A 110 -0.50 35.70 11.37
N SER A 111 -1.25 36.02 12.42
CA SER A 111 -1.92 35.01 13.25
C SER A 111 -3.04 34.29 12.50
N PHE A 112 -3.82 35.02 11.69
CA PHE A 112 -4.88 34.43 10.86
C PHE A 112 -4.29 33.63 9.70
N THR A 113 -3.36 34.21 8.94
CA THR A 113 -2.67 33.53 7.82
C THR A 113 -2.00 32.25 8.32
N ARG A 114 -1.28 32.29 9.45
CA ARG A 114 -0.62 31.10 10.02
C ARG A 114 -1.60 29.99 10.34
N SER A 115 -2.76 30.31 10.92
CA SER A 115 -3.76 29.31 11.29
C SER A 115 -4.39 28.67 10.05
N ILE A 116 -4.71 29.48 9.04
CA ILE A 116 -5.32 29.01 7.78
C ILE A 116 -4.30 28.14 7.01
N VAL A 117 -3.09 28.64 6.80
CA VAL A 117 -2.03 27.92 6.09
C VAL A 117 -1.67 26.62 6.83
N ALA A 118 -1.64 26.62 8.17
CA ALA A 118 -1.40 25.39 8.93
C ALA A 118 -2.44 24.29 8.65
N VAL A 119 -3.72 24.64 8.56
CA VAL A 119 -4.78 23.67 8.22
C VAL A 119 -4.60 23.15 6.79
N TYR A 120 -4.46 24.06 5.82
CA TYR A 120 -4.31 23.66 4.40
C TYR A 120 -3.07 22.81 4.17
N SER A 121 -1.91 23.26 4.65
CA SER A 121 -0.63 22.55 4.48
C SER A 121 -0.64 21.19 5.18
N THR A 122 -1.23 21.07 6.37
CA THR A 122 -1.33 19.78 7.08
C THR A 122 -2.25 18.80 6.35
N CYS A 123 -3.42 19.25 5.89
CA CYS A 123 -4.32 18.40 5.09
C CYS A 123 -3.66 17.95 3.79
N MET A 124 -2.99 18.87 3.09
CA MET A 124 -2.29 18.57 1.85
C MET A 124 -1.12 17.60 2.06
N LEU A 125 -0.34 17.76 3.13
CA LEU A 125 0.74 16.86 3.51
C LEU A 125 0.23 15.42 3.71
N VAL A 126 -0.85 15.25 4.48
CA VAL A 126 -1.43 13.93 4.75
C VAL A 126 -1.94 13.27 3.47
N VAL A 127 -2.70 13.99 2.65
CA VAL A 127 -3.27 13.44 1.41
C VAL A 127 -2.17 13.13 0.40
N LEU A 128 -1.19 14.02 0.24
CA LEU A 128 -0.09 13.83 -0.70
C LEU A 128 0.76 12.62 -0.32
N LEU A 129 1.12 12.46 0.96
CA LEU A 129 1.87 11.29 1.43
C LEU A 129 1.08 9.99 1.25
N ARG A 130 -0.24 10.00 1.50
CA ARG A 130 -1.11 8.84 1.22
C ARG A 130 -1.10 8.49 -0.27
N VAL A 131 -1.20 9.47 -1.15
CA VAL A 131 -1.15 9.25 -2.60
C VAL A 131 0.21 8.69 -3.01
N GLN A 132 1.30 9.36 -2.63
CA GLN A 132 2.67 8.96 -2.98
C GLN A 132 2.98 7.54 -2.48
N LEU A 133 2.74 7.26 -1.21
CA LEU A 133 3.06 5.96 -0.63
C LEU A 133 2.17 4.84 -1.17
N ASN A 134 0.89 5.08 -1.49
CA ASN A 134 0.06 4.04 -2.09
C ASN A 134 0.42 3.76 -3.55
N ILE A 135 0.79 4.78 -4.33
CA ILE A 135 1.26 4.59 -5.70
C ILE A 135 2.56 3.77 -5.68
N ILE A 136 3.57 4.20 -4.92
CA ILE A 136 4.85 3.50 -4.89
C ILE A 136 4.73 2.10 -4.26
N GLY A 137 3.92 1.95 -3.20
CA GLY A 137 3.61 0.67 -2.59
C GLY A 137 2.92 -0.30 -3.56
N GLY A 138 2.09 0.21 -4.47
CA GLY A 138 1.50 -0.56 -5.56
C GLY A 138 2.53 -1.08 -6.55
N TYR A 139 3.48 -0.24 -6.99
CA TYR A 139 4.58 -0.67 -7.86
C TYR A 139 5.47 -1.71 -7.18
N ILE A 140 5.85 -1.49 -5.92
CA ILE A 140 6.65 -2.46 -5.14
C ILE A 140 5.90 -3.79 -4.99
N TYR A 141 4.58 -3.78 -4.80
CA TYR A 141 3.79 -5.01 -4.74
C TYR A 141 3.80 -5.77 -6.08
N LEU A 142 3.68 -5.05 -7.20
CA LEU A 142 3.75 -5.64 -8.54
C LEU A 142 5.14 -6.20 -8.84
N ASP A 143 6.20 -5.47 -8.50
CA ASP A 143 7.59 -5.93 -8.66
C ASP A 143 7.82 -7.23 -7.87
N ASN A 144 7.41 -7.27 -6.60
CA ASN A 144 7.52 -8.48 -5.77
C ASN A 144 6.71 -9.67 -6.31
N ALA A 145 5.57 -9.41 -6.97
CA ALA A 145 4.78 -10.45 -7.63
C ALA A 145 5.39 -10.89 -8.98
N ALA A 146 6.09 -9.98 -9.67
CA ALA A 146 6.71 -10.20 -10.97
C ALA A 146 8.05 -10.93 -10.89
N VAL A 147 8.78 -10.83 -9.77
CA VAL A 147 10.05 -11.57 -9.52
C VAL A 147 9.90 -13.09 -9.70
N GLY A 148 8.69 -13.65 -9.51
CA GLY A 148 8.41 -15.06 -9.77
C GLY A 148 8.25 -15.44 -11.26
N LYS A 149 8.24 -14.46 -12.17
CA LYS A 149 8.11 -14.64 -13.63
C LYS A 149 9.43 -14.18 -14.29
N ASN A 150 10.18 -15.14 -14.83
CA ASN A 150 11.47 -14.91 -15.47
C ASN A 150 11.43 -13.73 -16.47
N GLY A 151 12.29 -12.74 -16.28
CA GLY A 151 12.59 -11.69 -17.27
C GLY A 151 11.79 -10.38 -17.17
N THR A 152 11.17 -10.07 -16.03
CA THR A 152 10.49 -8.79 -15.84
C THR A 152 11.43 -7.71 -15.31
N THR A 153 11.42 -6.53 -15.94
CA THR A 153 12.10 -5.32 -15.47
C THR A 153 11.42 -4.78 -14.22
N ILE A 154 12.21 -4.47 -13.18
CA ILE A 154 11.74 -3.84 -11.94
C ILE A 154 11.26 -2.43 -12.27
N LEU A 155 10.01 -2.10 -11.95
CA LEU A 155 9.40 -0.81 -12.27
C LEU A 155 9.79 0.28 -11.27
N ALA A 156 9.95 -0.05 -9.99
CA ALA A 156 10.28 0.91 -8.94
C ALA A 156 11.55 0.51 -8.17
N PRO A 157 12.74 0.65 -8.79
CA PRO A 157 14.00 0.48 -8.08
C PRO A 157 14.21 1.58 -7.02
N PRO A 158 15.10 1.37 -6.03
CA PRO A 158 15.23 2.26 -4.86
C PRO A 158 15.55 3.74 -5.19
N ASP A 159 16.27 3.99 -6.28
CA ASP A 159 16.59 5.31 -6.81
C ASP A 159 15.34 6.05 -7.28
N VAL A 160 14.47 5.38 -8.05
CA VAL A 160 13.18 5.94 -8.50
C VAL A 160 12.26 6.19 -7.31
N GLN A 161 12.24 5.29 -6.32
CA GLN A 161 11.47 5.48 -5.09
C GLN A 161 11.91 6.76 -4.36
N GLN A 162 13.22 6.94 -4.19
CA GLN A 162 13.77 8.10 -3.49
C GLN A 162 13.48 9.40 -4.23
N GLN A 163 13.69 9.43 -5.55
CA GLN A 163 13.42 10.61 -6.37
C GLN A 163 11.94 10.98 -6.39
N TYR A 164 11.05 9.99 -6.44
CA TYR A 164 9.61 10.25 -6.39
C TYR A 164 9.21 10.81 -5.02
N LEU A 165 9.65 10.19 -3.93
CA LEU A 165 9.32 10.63 -2.57
C LEU A 165 9.93 11.99 -2.21
N SER A 166 11.08 12.37 -2.79
CA SER A 166 11.66 13.71 -2.58
C SER A 166 10.79 14.84 -3.12
N SER A 167 9.82 14.55 -4.00
CA SER A 167 8.86 15.56 -4.49
C SER A 167 8.06 16.21 -3.37
N ILE A 168 7.95 15.57 -2.19
CA ILE A 168 7.31 16.16 -1.00
C ILE A 168 8.00 17.45 -0.53
N GLN A 169 9.29 17.62 -0.85
CA GLN A 169 10.05 18.82 -0.50
C GLN A 169 9.48 20.08 -1.14
N HIS A 170 8.83 19.97 -2.31
CA HIS A 170 8.19 21.12 -2.94
C HIS A 170 7.02 21.65 -2.11
N LEU A 171 6.21 20.77 -1.50
CA LEU A 171 5.14 21.18 -0.59
C LEU A 171 5.68 21.85 0.67
N LEU A 172 6.84 21.42 1.17
CA LEU A 172 7.46 21.97 2.39
C LEU A 172 8.31 23.23 2.13
N GLY A 173 8.66 23.50 0.87
CA GLY A 173 9.48 24.64 0.44
C GLY A 173 8.66 25.67 -0.33
N ASP A 174 8.96 25.82 -1.62
CA ASP A 174 8.38 26.85 -2.49
C ASP A 174 6.85 26.86 -2.49
N GLY A 175 6.22 25.67 -2.51
CA GLY A 175 4.76 25.55 -2.48
C GLY A 175 4.13 26.05 -1.18
N LEU A 176 4.85 25.94 -0.06
CA LEU A 176 4.42 26.51 1.22
C LEU A 176 4.48 28.03 1.19
N THR A 177 5.56 28.59 0.64
CA THR A 177 5.73 30.03 0.50
C THR A 177 4.67 30.62 -0.43
N GLU A 178 4.41 29.97 -1.56
CA GLU A 178 3.33 30.39 -2.47
C GLU A 178 1.97 30.34 -1.77
N LEU A 179 1.67 29.29 -1.01
CA LEU A 179 0.44 29.18 -0.23
C LEU A 179 0.30 30.30 0.81
N ILE A 180 1.38 30.68 1.49
CA ILE A 180 1.40 31.81 2.43
C ILE A 180 1.11 33.12 1.71
N THR A 181 1.67 33.31 0.51
CA THR A 181 1.54 34.56 -0.25
C THR A 181 0.11 34.77 -0.78
N VAL A 182 -0.61 33.67 -1.05
CA VAL A 182 -1.99 33.69 -1.56
C VAL A 182 -3.04 33.83 -0.46
N THR A 183 -2.69 33.52 0.80
CA THR A 183 -3.64 33.47 1.94
C THR A 183 -3.69 34.76 2.74
#